data_AF-A0A1Q9NKY8-F1
#
_entry.id   AF-A0A1Q9NKY8-F1
#
_cell.length_a   1.000
_cell.length_b   1.000
_cell.length_c   1.000
_cell.angle_alpha   90.00
_cell.angle_beta   90.00
_cell.angle_gamma   90.00
#
_symmetry.space_group_name_H-M   'P 1'
#
loop_
_entity.id
_entity.type
_entity.pdbx_description
1 polymer ?
#
loop_
_entity_poly.entity_id
_entity_poly.type
_entity_poly.pdbx_seq_one_letter_code
_entity_poly.pdbx_strand_id
1 'polypeptide(L)'
;MSRKKRRTLAERAESIFRFIDAQPESFPKSEFQRIGLNPTTAESWVRLIEYIQGQPRIKVTRIRSSTYIEKIENRYLSMLRKRVLDSSLSLKEREATMDDYITALVTLERAEMGRIKK
;
A
#
# COMPACT_ATOMS: atom_id res chain seq x y z
N MET A 1 11.15 -31.82 21.49
CA MET A 1 10.84 -30.37 21.35
C MET A 1 10.37 -30.11 19.92
N SER A 2 9.10 -29.71 19.73
CA SER A 2 8.59 -29.32 18.41
C SER A 2 9.39 -28.14 17.87
N ARG A 3 10.08 -28.29 16.73
CA ARG A 3 10.75 -27.18 16.05
C ARG A 3 9.69 -26.13 15.74
N LYS A 4 9.75 -24.96 16.41
CA LYS A 4 8.88 -23.82 16.10
C LYS A 4 8.94 -23.58 14.59
N LYS A 5 7.83 -23.80 13.89
CA LYS A 5 7.72 -23.59 12.45
C LYS A 5 8.13 -22.14 12.17
N ARG A 6 9.12 -21.95 11.29
CA ARG A 6 9.52 -20.59 10.87
C ARG A 6 8.34 -19.95 10.16
N ARG A 7 7.95 -18.75 10.59
CA ARG A 7 6.90 -17.97 9.91
C ARG A 7 7.30 -17.70 8.46
N THR A 8 6.34 -17.81 7.56
CA THR A 8 6.47 -17.34 6.17
C THR A 8 6.54 -15.81 6.12
N LEU A 9 6.92 -15.25 4.96
CA LEU A 9 6.89 -13.80 4.76
C LEU A 9 5.49 -13.22 4.90
N ALA A 10 4.46 -13.92 4.40
CA ALA A 10 3.07 -13.49 4.51
C ALA A 10 2.59 -13.47 5.97
N GLU A 11 2.83 -14.55 6.72
CA GLU A 11 2.51 -14.61 8.16
C GLU A 11 3.23 -13.54 8.97
N ARG A 12 4.46 -13.17 8.57
CA ARG A 12 5.20 -12.08 9.19
C ARG A 12 4.58 -10.72 8.87
N ALA A 13 4.24 -10.46 7.61
CA ALA A 13 3.57 -9.23 7.20
C ALA A 13 2.21 -9.07 7.91
N GLU A 14 1.40 -10.12 7.97
CA GLU A 14 0.14 -10.11 8.72
C GLU A 14 0.34 -9.77 10.21
N SER A 15 1.33 -10.38 10.86
CA SER A 15 1.66 -10.09 12.26
C SER A 15 2.08 -8.62 12.46
N ILE A 16 2.75 -8.01 11.49
CA ILE A 16 3.16 -6.61 11.53
C ILE A 16 1.95 -5.70 11.38
N PHE A 17 1.10 -5.92 10.36
CA PHE A 17 -0.05 -5.06 10.13
C PHE A 17 -1.12 -5.18 11.21
N ARG A 18 -1.36 -6.39 11.77
CA ARG A 18 -2.23 -6.55 12.95
C ARG A 18 -1.68 -5.82 14.17
N PHE A 19 -0.37 -5.75 14.30
CA PHE A 19 0.25 -5.00 15.40
C PHE A 19 0.04 -3.51 15.23
N ILE A 20 0.31 -2.96 14.04
CA ILE A 20 0.10 -1.55 13.69
C ILE A 20 -1.35 -1.13 13.94
N ASP A 21 -2.32 -1.92 13.49
CA ASP A 21 -3.76 -1.65 13.64
C ASP A 21 -4.22 -1.60 15.11
N ALA A 22 -3.53 -2.34 15.99
CA ALA A 22 -3.81 -2.35 17.43
C ALA A 22 -3.10 -1.23 18.21
N GLN A 23 -2.26 -0.41 17.57
CA GLN A 23 -1.56 0.69 18.23
C GLN A 23 -2.39 2.00 18.20
N PRO A 24 -2.14 2.94 19.13
CA PRO A 24 -2.63 4.31 19.02
C PRO A 24 -2.07 5.04 17.77
N GLU A 25 -2.60 6.22 17.43
CA GLU A 25 -2.27 6.97 16.20
C GLU A 25 -0.77 7.10 15.89
N SER A 26 0.09 7.21 16.91
CA SER A 26 1.54 7.16 16.73
C SER A 26 2.21 6.33 17.82
N PHE A 27 3.23 5.57 17.45
CA PHE A 27 4.00 4.74 18.36
C PHE A 27 5.45 4.58 17.89
N PRO A 28 6.42 4.38 18.80
CA PRO A 28 7.81 4.26 18.42
C PRO A 28 8.08 2.90 17.78
N LYS A 29 8.93 2.87 16.74
CA LYS A 29 9.34 1.64 16.03
C LYS A 29 9.88 0.54 16.96
N SER A 30 10.45 0.91 18.12
CA SER A 30 10.91 -0.05 19.14
C SER A 30 9.81 -1.01 19.60
N GLU A 31 8.54 -0.62 19.52
CA GLU A 31 7.39 -1.45 19.90
C GLU A 31 7.28 -2.74 19.07
N PHE A 32 7.86 -2.79 17.85
CA PHE A 32 7.90 -4.01 17.05
C PHE A 32 8.68 -5.17 17.72
N GLN A 33 9.49 -4.88 18.75
CA GLN A 33 10.10 -5.93 19.57
C GLN A 33 9.06 -6.83 20.25
N ARG A 34 7.86 -6.31 20.55
CA ARG A 34 6.76 -7.06 21.18
C ARG A 34 6.23 -8.18 20.29
N ILE A 35 6.41 -8.07 18.97
CA ILE A 35 6.10 -9.12 18.00
C ILE A 35 7.34 -9.91 17.53
N GLY A 36 8.48 -9.72 18.20
CA GLY A 36 9.71 -10.46 17.96
C GLY A 36 10.57 -9.94 16.81
N LEU A 37 10.41 -8.67 16.41
CA LEU A 37 11.30 -8.04 15.43
C LEU A 37 12.43 -7.30 16.14
N ASN A 38 13.68 -7.62 15.80
CA ASN A 38 14.83 -6.86 16.27
C ASN A 38 14.90 -5.47 15.58
N PRO A 39 15.64 -4.49 16.13
CA PRO A 39 15.66 -3.11 15.64
C PRO A 39 16.00 -2.96 14.15
N THR A 40 16.99 -3.71 13.66
CA THR A 40 17.42 -3.70 12.25
C THR A 40 16.33 -4.25 11.34
N THR A 41 15.69 -5.37 11.73
CA THR A 41 14.62 -5.98 10.95
C THR A 41 13.38 -5.09 10.93
N ALA A 42 13.04 -4.47 12.06
CA ALA A 42 11.95 -3.50 12.14
C ALA A 42 12.20 -2.30 11.21
N GLU A 43 13.42 -1.78 11.16
CA GLU A 43 13.80 -0.72 10.22
C GLU A 43 13.57 -1.14 8.76
N SER A 44 14.04 -2.32 8.37
CA SER A 44 13.86 -2.81 7.01
C SER A 44 12.38 -2.98 6.64
N TRP A 45 11.55 -3.46 7.57
CA TRP A 45 10.10 -3.57 7.34
C TRP A 45 9.43 -2.22 7.20
N VAL A 46 9.75 -1.25 8.06
CA VAL A 46 9.19 0.10 7.98
C VAL A 46 9.53 0.73 6.63
N ARG A 47 10.79 0.71 6.22
CA ARG A 47 11.21 1.24 4.89
C ARG A 47 10.53 0.52 3.73
N LEU A 48 10.35 -0.79 3.84
CA LEU A 48 9.64 -1.58 2.82
C LEU A 48 8.16 -1.18 2.75
N ILE A 49 7.50 -1.01 3.88
CA ILE A 49 6.10 -0.58 3.96
C ILE A 49 5.96 0.83 3.35
N GLU A 50 6.81 1.78 3.73
CA GLU A 50 6.82 3.14 3.17
C GLU A 50 7.02 3.11 1.65
N TYR A 51 7.98 2.31 1.17
CA TYR A 51 8.21 2.13 -0.26
C TYR A 51 6.95 1.60 -0.96
N ILE A 52 6.32 0.55 -0.43
CA ILE A 52 5.12 -0.08 -0.99
C ILE A 52 3.93 0.88 -1.00
N GLN A 53 3.68 1.60 0.10
CA GLN A 53 2.60 2.59 0.21
C GLN A 53 2.70 3.67 -0.86
N GLY A 54 3.94 3.95 -1.28
CA GLY A 54 4.24 4.91 -2.33
C GLY A 54 4.24 4.38 -3.76
N GLN A 55 3.96 3.10 -4.00
CA GLN A 55 3.85 2.53 -5.35
C GLN A 55 2.41 2.60 -5.89
N PRO A 56 2.23 2.50 -7.22
CA PRO A 56 0.91 2.30 -7.80
C PRO A 56 0.29 0.98 -7.33
N ARG A 57 -1.01 1.01 -7.03
CA ARG A 57 -1.76 -0.19 -6.66
C ARG A 57 -1.80 -1.21 -7.80
N ILE A 58 -1.76 -2.49 -7.42
CA ILE A 58 -1.85 -3.63 -8.33
C ILE A 58 -3.00 -4.54 -7.93
N LYS A 59 -3.54 -5.27 -8.91
CA LYS A 59 -4.44 -6.40 -8.73
C LYS A 59 -3.73 -7.67 -9.20
N VAL A 60 -3.82 -8.72 -8.41
CA VAL A 60 -3.24 -10.02 -8.75
C VAL A 60 -4.37 -11.01 -9.01
N THR A 61 -4.42 -11.58 -10.21
CA THR A 61 -5.46 -12.53 -10.62
C THR A 61 -4.80 -13.86 -11.00
N ARG A 62 -5.26 -14.97 -10.40
CA ARG A 62 -4.81 -16.31 -10.78
C ARG A 62 -5.78 -16.91 -11.78
N ILE A 63 -5.28 -17.32 -12.94
CA ILE A 63 -6.06 -17.99 -13.98
C ILE A 63 -5.33 -19.29 -14.31
N ARG A 64 -5.93 -20.43 -13.97
CA ARG A 64 -5.33 -21.77 -14.07
C ARG A 64 -3.97 -21.81 -13.33
N SER A 65 -2.89 -22.11 -14.04
CA SER A 65 -1.51 -22.15 -13.53
C SER A 65 -0.78 -20.80 -13.60
N SER A 66 -1.41 -19.77 -14.17
CA SER A 66 -0.77 -18.49 -14.43
C SER A 66 -1.22 -17.42 -13.42
N THR A 67 -0.29 -16.55 -13.03
CA THR A 67 -0.58 -15.38 -12.21
C THR A 67 -0.40 -14.12 -13.04
N TYR A 68 -1.45 -13.32 -13.14
CA TYR A 68 -1.46 -12.04 -13.84
C TYR A 68 -1.39 -10.90 -12.83
N ILE A 69 -0.57 -9.89 -13.13
CA ILE A 69 -0.43 -8.68 -12.32
C ILE A 69 -0.89 -7.51 -13.19
N GLU A 70 -1.93 -6.85 -12.74
CA GLU A 70 -2.53 -5.69 -13.40
C GLU A 70 -2.24 -4.44 -12.58
N LYS A 71 -1.80 -3.36 -13.22
CA LYS A 71 -1.69 -2.05 -12.58
C LYS A 71 -3.06 -1.39 -12.64
N ILE A 72 -3.71 -1.27 -11.49
CA ILE A 72 -5.00 -0.58 -11.37
C ILE A 72 -4.84 0.92 -11.12
N GLU A 73 -3.63 1.35 -10.83
CA GLU A 73 -3.26 2.74 -10.63
C GLU A 73 -2.01 3.03 -11.48
N ASN A 74 -1.94 4.20 -12.11
CA ASN A 74 -0.73 4.65 -12.77
C ASN A 74 0.11 5.57 -11.84
N ARG A 75 1.30 5.97 -12.28
CA ARG A 75 2.19 6.80 -11.47
C ARG A 75 1.56 8.15 -11.09
N TYR A 76 0.82 8.77 -11.99
CA TYR A 76 0.17 10.06 -11.74
C TYR A 76 -0.89 9.95 -10.65
N LEU A 77 -1.78 8.96 -10.74
CA LEU A 77 -2.77 8.67 -9.71
C LEU A 77 -2.11 8.38 -8.35
N SER A 78 -1.04 7.58 -8.32
CA SER A 78 -0.29 7.32 -7.09
C SER A 78 0.28 8.60 -6.46
N MET A 79 0.72 9.57 -7.27
CA MET A 79 1.19 10.87 -6.79
C MET A 79 0.06 11.72 -6.20
N LEU A 80 -1.10 11.79 -6.87
CA LEU A 80 -2.27 12.50 -6.36
C LEU A 80 -2.74 11.91 -5.03
N ARG A 81 -2.81 10.58 -4.91
CA ARG A 81 -3.15 9.91 -3.65
C ARG A 81 -2.20 10.25 -2.51
N LYS A 82 -0.89 10.34 -2.78
CA LYS A 82 0.09 10.81 -1.76
C LYS A 82 -0.21 12.23 -1.32
N ARG A 83 -0.49 13.12 -2.28
CA ARG A 83 -0.77 14.53 -2.03
C ARG A 83 -2.07 14.73 -1.23
N VAL A 84 -3.10 13.90 -1.44
CA VAL A 84 -4.33 13.91 -0.62
C VAL A 84 -4.04 13.66 0.87
N LEU A 85 -3.05 12.82 1.18
CA LEU A 85 -2.67 12.47 2.56
C LEU A 85 -1.58 13.39 3.13
N ASP A 86 -1.12 14.39 2.38
CA ASP A 86 -0.06 15.30 2.82
C ASP A 86 -0.62 16.32 3.83
N SER A 87 -0.26 16.15 5.10
CA SER A 87 -0.71 17.01 6.19
C SER A 87 -0.11 18.41 6.15
N SER A 88 0.89 18.67 5.30
CA SER A 88 1.42 20.03 5.08
C SER A 88 0.51 20.90 4.20
N LEU A 89 -0.45 20.30 3.50
CA LEU A 89 -1.42 21.00 2.65
C LEU A 89 -2.69 21.38 3.41
N SER A 90 -3.29 22.50 3.00
CA SER A 90 -4.60 22.89 3.50
C SER A 90 -5.67 21.85 3.14
N LEU A 91 -6.77 21.81 3.90
CA LEU A 91 -7.88 20.91 3.59
C LEU A 91 -8.41 21.15 2.17
N LYS A 92 -8.55 22.42 1.77
CA LYS A 92 -9.01 22.81 0.43
C LYS A 92 -8.11 22.29 -0.69
N GLU A 93 -6.78 22.33 -0.51
CA GLU A 93 -5.85 21.79 -1.51
C GLU A 93 -5.92 20.26 -1.60
N ARG A 94 -6.13 19.58 -0.47
CA ARG A 94 -6.33 18.13 -0.43
C ARG A 94 -7.64 17.72 -1.09
N GLU A 95 -8.72 18.47 -0.86
CA GLU A 95 -10.02 18.27 -1.53
C GLU A 95 -9.88 18.44 -3.04
N ALA A 96 -9.29 19.52 -3.52
CA ALA A 96 -9.06 19.74 -4.95
C ALA A 96 -8.20 18.62 -5.58
N THR A 97 -7.17 18.15 -4.86
CA THR A 97 -6.35 17.01 -5.32
C THR A 97 -7.16 15.72 -5.40
N MET A 98 -8.15 15.53 -4.51
CA MET A 98 -9.05 14.38 -4.55
C MET A 98 -10.00 14.45 -5.76
N ASP A 99 -10.51 15.63 -6.09
CA ASP A 99 -11.31 15.84 -7.30
C ASP A 99 -10.49 15.56 -8.58
N ASP A 100 -9.23 16.00 -8.61
CA ASP A 100 -8.30 15.69 -9.70
C ASP A 100 -8.06 14.18 -9.82
N TYR A 101 -7.91 13.48 -8.69
CA TYR A 101 -7.72 12.03 -8.65
C TYR A 101 -8.92 11.29 -9.24
N ILE A 102 -10.14 11.63 -8.82
CA ILE A 102 -11.38 11.05 -9.34
C ILE A 102 -11.54 11.36 -10.83
N THR A 103 -11.28 12.59 -11.25
CA THR A 103 -11.37 13.01 -12.66
C THR A 103 -10.39 12.21 -13.53
N ALA A 104 -9.17 12.01 -13.05
CA ALA A 104 -8.16 11.22 -13.75
C ALA A 104 -8.55 9.75 -13.84
N LEU A 105 -9.11 9.16 -12.77
CA LEU A 105 -9.64 7.79 -12.78
C LEU A 105 -10.72 7.61 -13.85
N VAL A 106 -11.75 8.46 -13.83
CA VAL A 106 -12.86 8.41 -14.80
C VAL A 106 -12.36 8.56 -16.23
N THR A 107 -11.38 9.45 -16.46
CA THR A 107 -10.79 9.65 -17.79
C THR A 107 -10.08 8.41 -18.29
N LEU A 108 -9.32 7.73 -17.42
CA LEU A 108 -8.63 6.48 -17.77
C LEU A 108 -9.61 5.36 -18.08
N GLU A 109 -10.64 5.19 -17.25
CA GLU A 109 -11.69 4.19 -17.50
C GLU A 109 -12.40 4.43 -18.84
N ARG A 110 -12.75 5.69 -19.16
CA ARG A 110 -13.35 6.05 -20.45
C ARG A 110 -12.42 5.78 -21.63
N ALA A 111 -11.13 6.09 -21.49
CA ALA A 111 -10.14 5.82 -22.52
C ALA A 111 -9.95 4.32 -22.75
N GLU A 112 -9.96 3.50 -21.69
CA GLU A 112 -9.90 2.04 -21.79
C GLU A 112 -11.15 1.44 -22.43
N MET A 113 -12.35 1.88 -22.03
CA MET A 113 -13.60 1.48 -22.70
C MET A 113 -13.61 1.84 -24.18
N GLY A 114 -13.06 3.01 -24.54
CA GLY A 114 -12.91 3.45 -25.92
C GLY A 114 -11.91 2.62 -26.74
N ARG A 115 -10.89 2.03 -26.08
CA ARG A 115 -9.94 1.09 -26.70
C ARG A 115 -10.54 -0.31 -26.90
N ILE A 116 -11.42 -0.76 -26.01
CA ILE A 116 -12.08 -2.07 -26.12
C ILE A 116 -13.12 -2.11 -27.25
N LYS A 117 -13.68 -0.94 -27.63
CA LYS A 117 -14.68 -0.82 -28.70
C LYS A 117 -14.09 -0.68 -30.12
N LYS A 118 -12.77 -0.69 -30.29
CA LYS A 118 -12.08 -0.71 -31.58
C LYS A 118 -11.48 -2.08 -31.85
#